data_AF-A0A2J7Q580-F1
#
_entry.id   AF-A0A2J7Q580-F1
#
_cell.length_a   1.000
_cell.length_b   1.000
_cell.length_c   1.000
_cell.angle_alpha   90.00
_cell.angle_beta   90.00
_cell.angle_gamma   90.00
#
_symmetry.space_group_name_H-M   'P 1'
#
loop_
_entity.id
_entity.type
_entity.pdbx_description
1 polymer ?
#
loop_
_entity_poly.entity_id
_entity_poly.type
_entity_poly.pdbx_seq_one_letter_code
_entity_poly.pdbx_strand_id
1 'polypeptide(L)'
;MPSIKYLGLHLDAKLTWKQHLAKKKKQINIKTMELQWLLGRNSRLSIDNKLLIYKTIIKPIWTYGLELWGCSTKSNVAIIQRSQSKILRQIVNAPWYVTNHTLHTDLQVPTVQEAIRKKAITHHNSTENHPNQLMEQLLEPVSNKRLKKLWPSELLLS
;
A
#
# COMPACT_ATOMS: atom_id res chain seq x y z
N MET A 1 -12.12 18.87 6.64
CA MET A 1 -11.02 18.92 7.61
C MET A 1 -9.79 19.42 6.87
N PRO A 2 -9.05 20.41 7.40
CA PRO A 2 -7.81 20.86 6.77
C PRO A 2 -6.83 19.69 6.71
N SER A 3 -6.18 19.54 5.56
CA SER A 3 -5.19 18.49 5.29
C SER A 3 -3.94 19.16 4.75
N ILE A 4 -2.82 18.96 5.43
CA ILE A 4 -1.55 19.59 5.09
C ILE A 4 -0.77 18.62 4.20
N LYS A 5 -0.13 19.15 3.15
CA LYS A 5 0.74 18.37 2.28
C LYS A 5 2.17 18.46 2.80
N TYR A 6 2.78 17.32 3.10
CA TYR A 6 4.18 17.22 3.49
C TYR A 6 4.83 16.02 2.81
N LEU A 7 5.94 16.24 2.10
CA LEU A 7 6.64 15.21 1.31
C LEU A 7 5.70 14.38 0.40
N GLY A 8 4.66 14.99 -0.15
CA GLY A 8 3.67 14.29 -0.99
C GLY A 8 2.66 13.42 -0.24
N LEU A 9 2.71 13.38 1.10
CA LEU A 9 1.68 12.81 1.96
C LEU A 9 0.68 13.89 2.37
N HIS A 10 -0.57 13.45 2.60
CA HIS A 10 -1.66 14.34 3.05
C HIS A 10 -2.00 13.97 4.49
N LEU A 11 -1.63 14.87 5.40
CA LEU A 11 -1.79 14.70 6.83
C LEU A 11 -3.05 15.40 7.29
N ASP A 12 -4.01 14.62 7.76
CA ASP A 12 -5.21 15.14 8.42
C ASP A 12 -4.90 15.29 9.90
N ALA A 13 -5.50 16.26 10.61
CA ALA A 13 -5.25 16.49 12.04
C ALA A 13 -5.44 15.23 12.92
N LYS A 14 -6.32 14.33 12.48
CA LYS A 14 -6.59 13.05 13.15
C LYS A 14 -5.82 11.88 12.52
N LEU A 15 -4.83 12.07 11.65
CA LEU A 15 -4.04 11.02 10.98
C LEU A 15 -4.87 9.80 10.56
N THR A 16 -6.06 10.03 9.99
CA THR A 16 -6.95 8.96 9.55
C THR A 16 -6.56 8.43 8.17
N TRP A 17 -5.73 9.19 7.45
CA TRP A 17 -5.26 8.90 6.10
C TRP A 17 -6.36 8.80 5.04
N LYS A 18 -7.60 9.17 5.38
CA LYS A 18 -8.77 9.03 4.50
C LYS A 18 -8.60 9.88 3.24
N GLN A 19 -8.23 11.16 3.39
CA GLN A 19 -8.02 12.05 2.25
C GLN A 19 -6.80 11.63 1.42
N HIS A 20 -5.73 11.18 2.07
CA HIS A 20 -4.54 10.66 1.40
C HIS A 20 -4.88 9.46 0.52
N LEU A 21 -5.55 8.45 1.08
CA LEU A 21 -5.88 7.22 0.36
C LEU A 21 -6.91 7.44 -0.75
N ALA A 22 -7.86 8.37 -0.56
CA ALA A 22 -8.76 8.78 -1.63
C ALA A 22 -8.00 9.37 -2.83
N LYS A 23 -6.99 10.23 -2.56
CA LYS A 23 -6.12 10.79 -3.60
C LYS A 23 -5.26 9.71 -4.27
N LYS A 24 -4.67 8.80 -3.49
CA LYS A 24 -3.89 7.67 -4.02
C LYS A 24 -4.73 6.75 -4.90
N LYS A 25 -5.94 6.40 -4.47
CA LYS A 25 -6.91 5.66 -5.29
C LYS A 25 -7.18 6.38 -6.62
N LYS A 26 -7.44 7.69 -6.59
CA LYS A 26 -7.67 8.48 -7.80
C LYS A 26 -6.44 8.45 -8.72
N GLN A 27 -5.24 8.61 -8.16
CA GLN A 27 -3.99 8.57 -8.91
C GLN A 27 -3.76 7.19 -9.57
N ILE A 28 -3.99 6.10 -8.83
CA ILE A 28 -3.92 4.72 -9.34
C ILE A 28 -4.90 4.53 -10.50
N ASN A 29 -6.15 4.99 -10.34
CA ASN A 29 -7.17 4.87 -11.37
C ASN A 29 -6.77 5.60 -12.66
N ILE A 30 -6.33 6.85 -12.54
CA ILE A 30 -5.87 7.66 -13.69
C ILE A 30 -4.71 6.94 -14.39
N LYS A 31 -3.69 6.53 -13.63
CA LYS A 31 -2.52 5.83 -14.20
C LYS A 31 -2.87 4.48 -14.84
N THR A 32 -3.83 3.75 -14.27
CA THR A 32 -4.33 2.51 -14.86
C THR A 32 -5.06 2.77 -16.17
N MET A 33 -5.84 3.85 -16.26
CA MET A 33 -6.54 4.23 -17.50
C MET A 33 -5.56 4.69 -18.59
N GLU A 34 -4.56 5.48 -18.25
CA GLU A 34 -3.48 5.87 -19.18
C GLU A 34 -2.75 4.65 -19.75
N LEU A 35 -2.57 3.60 -18.94
CA LEU A 35 -1.90 2.35 -19.32
C LEU A 35 -2.89 1.27 -19.80
N GLN A 36 -4.17 1.60 -20.01
CA GLN A 36 -5.20 0.62 -20.36
C GLN A 36 -4.89 -0.12 -21.66
N TRP A 37 -4.28 0.56 -22.63
CA TRP A 37 -3.89 -0.03 -23.91
C TRP A 37 -2.76 -1.07 -23.77
N LEU A 38 -1.93 -0.98 -22.72
CA LEU A 38 -0.87 -1.95 -22.40
C LEU A 38 -1.36 -3.07 -21.47
N LEU A 39 -2.15 -2.72 -20.45
CA LEU A 39 -2.57 -3.66 -19.40
C LEU A 39 -3.89 -4.35 -19.70
N GLY A 40 -4.66 -3.85 -20.66
CA GLY A 40 -5.98 -4.36 -21.00
C GLY A 40 -5.96 -5.73 -21.68
N ARG A 41 -7.15 -6.30 -21.80
CA ARG A 41 -7.37 -7.60 -22.46
C ARG A 41 -6.97 -7.62 -23.95
N ASN A 42 -7.06 -6.47 -24.62
CA ASN A 42 -6.71 -6.34 -26.05
C ASN A 42 -5.20 -6.20 -26.30
N SER A 43 -4.40 -6.00 -25.23
CA SER A 43 -2.96 -5.89 -25.35
C SER A 43 -2.33 -7.25 -25.64
N ARG A 44 -1.46 -7.29 -26.66
CA ARG A 44 -0.69 -8.47 -27.07
C ARG A 44 0.52 -8.77 -26.16
N LEU A 45 0.75 -7.97 -25.13
CA LEU A 45 1.84 -8.21 -24.17
C LEU A 45 1.61 -9.51 -23.39
N SER A 46 2.70 -10.20 -23.07
CA SER A 46 2.69 -11.30 -22.12
C SER A 46 2.22 -10.84 -20.74
N ILE A 47 1.67 -11.77 -19.96
CA ILE A 47 1.22 -11.51 -18.59
C ILE A 47 2.40 -10.98 -17.74
N ASP A 48 3.60 -11.55 -17.91
CA ASP A 48 4.80 -11.14 -17.18
C ASP A 48 5.18 -9.69 -17.46
N ASN A 49 5.12 -9.25 -18.72
CA ASN A 49 5.42 -7.86 -19.09
C ASN A 49 4.35 -6.89 -18.55
N LYS A 50 3.08 -7.28 -18.58
CA LYS A 50 2.00 -6.49 -17.94
C LYS A 50 2.19 -6.41 -16.42
N LEU A 51 2.60 -7.51 -15.80
CA LEU A 51 2.88 -7.57 -14.37
C LEU A 51 4.10 -6.71 -14.00
N LEU A 52 5.13 -6.71 -14.85
CA LEU A 52 6.30 -5.86 -14.70
C LEU A 52 5.90 -4.37 -14.70
N ILE A 53 5.08 -3.94 -15.67
CA ILE A 53 4.55 -2.58 -15.74
C ILE A 53 3.77 -2.22 -14.46
N TYR A 54 2.93 -3.14 -13.97
CA TYR A 54 2.23 -2.93 -12.70
C TYR A 54 3.19 -2.75 -11.53
N LYS A 55 4.21 -3.62 -11.41
CA LYS A 55 5.21 -3.59 -10.34
C LYS A 55 6.08 -2.32 -10.39
N THR A 56 6.38 -1.79 -11.58
CA THR A 56 7.28 -0.64 -11.75
C THR A 56 6.56 0.71 -11.71
N ILE A 57 5.33 0.82 -12.22
CA ILE A 57 4.64 2.11 -12.34
C ILE A 57 3.53 2.26 -11.30
N ILE A 58 2.66 1.26 -11.19
CA ILE A 58 1.43 1.38 -10.38
C ILE A 58 1.71 1.11 -8.91
N LYS A 59 2.47 0.05 -8.61
CA LYS A 59 2.79 -0.36 -7.24
C LYS A 59 3.45 0.77 -6.42
N PRO A 60 4.45 1.51 -6.94
CA PRO A 60 5.07 2.64 -6.23
C PRO A 60 4.10 3.73 -5.76
N ILE A 61 2.99 3.94 -6.49
CA ILE A 61 2.03 5.01 -6.18
C ILE A 61 1.46 4.83 -4.77
N TRP A 62 1.09 3.58 -4.44
CA TRP A 62 0.55 3.25 -3.12
C TRP A 62 1.61 2.78 -2.14
N THR A 63 2.69 2.10 -2.56
CA THR A 63 3.72 1.70 -1.59
C THR A 63 4.47 2.88 -0.97
N TYR A 64 4.41 4.07 -1.57
CA TYR A 64 4.94 5.27 -0.94
C TYR A 64 4.20 5.62 0.36
N GLY A 65 4.96 5.80 1.44
CA GLY A 65 4.43 6.14 2.77
C GLY A 65 3.76 4.98 3.51
N LEU A 66 3.98 3.73 3.08
CA LEU A 66 3.35 2.54 3.65
C LEU A 66 3.57 2.40 5.18
N GLU A 67 4.75 2.78 5.66
CA GLU A 67 5.10 2.79 7.09
C GLU A 67 4.21 3.74 7.91
N LEU A 68 3.78 4.83 7.29
CA LEU A 68 2.97 5.87 7.94
C LEU A 68 1.47 5.57 7.81
N TRP A 69 0.98 5.44 6.56
CA TRP A 69 -0.45 5.25 6.32
C TRP A 69 -0.89 3.79 6.49
N GLY A 70 0.04 2.83 6.53
CA GLY A 70 -0.25 1.42 6.82
C GLY A 70 -0.91 1.19 8.18
N CYS A 71 -0.73 2.12 9.12
CA CYS A 71 -1.41 2.20 10.40
C CYS A 71 -2.89 2.63 10.32
N SER A 72 -3.41 2.90 9.12
CA SER A 72 -4.81 3.29 8.91
C SER A 72 -5.78 2.15 9.21
N THR A 73 -7.08 2.48 9.28
CA THR A 73 -8.12 1.47 9.53
C THR A 73 -8.15 0.41 8.42
N LYS A 74 -8.53 -0.82 8.77
CA LYS A 74 -8.70 -1.92 7.80
C LYS A 74 -9.58 -1.53 6.61
N SER A 75 -10.64 -0.75 6.86
CA SER A 75 -11.55 -0.21 5.83
C SER A 75 -10.86 0.71 4.82
N ASN A 76 -9.89 1.51 5.28
CA ASN A 76 -9.12 2.43 4.45
C ASN A 76 -8.08 1.67 3.62
N VAL A 77 -7.37 0.70 4.21
CA VAL A 77 -6.45 -0.20 3.51
C VAL A 77 -7.18 -0.99 2.42
N ALA A 78 -8.41 -1.45 2.71
CA ALA A 78 -9.25 -2.19 1.76
C ALA A 78 -9.61 -1.38 0.49
N ILE A 79 -9.54 -0.04 0.52
CA ILE A 79 -9.75 0.79 -0.68
C ILE A 79 -8.62 0.56 -1.70
N ILE A 80 -7.37 0.52 -1.23
CA ILE A 80 -6.20 0.27 -2.09
C ILE A 80 -6.16 -1.20 -2.49
N GLN A 81 -6.44 -2.13 -1.58
CA GLN A 81 -6.51 -3.57 -1.89
C GLN A 81 -7.51 -3.86 -3.01
N ARG A 82 -8.73 -3.29 -2.96
CA ARG A 82 -9.72 -3.44 -4.04
C ARG A 82 -9.21 -2.89 -5.37
N SER A 83 -8.47 -1.79 -5.35
CA SER A 83 -7.88 -1.20 -6.55
C SER A 83 -6.79 -2.12 -7.12
N GLN A 84 -5.94 -2.68 -6.27
CA GLN A 84 -4.94 -3.68 -6.66
C GLN A 84 -5.60 -4.91 -7.29
N SER A 85 -6.58 -5.53 -6.61
CA SER A 85 -7.22 -6.76 -7.10
C SER A 85 -7.96 -6.52 -8.43
N LYS A 86 -8.56 -5.34 -8.63
CA LYS A 86 -9.15 -4.97 -9.93
C LYS A 86 -8.12 -4.93 -11.05
N ILE A 87 -6.95 -4.36 -10.79
CA ILE A 87 -5.86 -4.26 -11.78
C ILE A 87 -5.28 -5.63 -12.10
N LEU A 88 -5.01 -6.45 -11.07
CA LEU A 88 -4.49 -7.81 -11.28
C LEU A 88 -5.46 -8.64 -12.13
N ARG A 89 -6.76 -8.60 -11.82
CA ARG A 89 -7.79 -9.27 -12.62
C ARG A 89 -7.80 -8.81 -14.07
N GLN A 90 -7.62 -7.52 -14.30
CA GLN A 90 -7.55 -6.96 -15.66
C GLN A 90 -6.31 -7.44 -16.43
N ILE A 91 -5.15 -7.53 -15.77
CA ILE A 91 -3.88 -7.98 -16.36
C ILE A 91 -4.02 -9.40 -16.93
N VAL A 92 -4.61 -10.31 -16.17
CA VAL A 92 -4.80 -11.72 -16.57
C VAL A 92 -6.12 -11.97 -17.30
N ASN A 93 -6.97 -10.95 -17.45
CA ASN A 93 -8.34 -11.09 -17.99
C ASN A 93 -9.15 -12.19 -17.27
N ALA A 94 -9.04 -12.25 -15.94
CA ALA A 94 -9.63 -13.35 -15.17
C ALA A 94 -11.16 -13.21 -15.00
N PRO A 95 -11.92 -14.31 -15.13
CA PRO A 95 -13.37 -14.30 -14.96
C PRO A 95 -13.78 -14.07 -13.51
N TRP A 96 -15.05 -13.72 -13.29
CA TRP A 96 -15.56 -13.24 -11.99
C TRP A 96 -15.45 -14.28 -10.86
N TYR A 97 -15.51 -15.58 -11.18
CA TYR A 97 -15.45 -16.67 -10.21
C TYR A 97 -14.02 -16.94 -9.69
N VAL A 98 -12.98 -16.41 -10.36
CA VAL A 98 -11.61 -16.53 -9.86
C VAL A 98 -11.46 -15.64 -8.63
N THR A 99 -11.10 -16.25 -7.50
CA THR A 99 -10.97 -15.53 -6.23
C THR A 99 -9.79 -14.56 -6.26
N ASN A 100 -9.81 -13.54 -5.41
CA ASN A 100 -8.65 -12.65 -5.28
C ASN A 100 -7.44 -13.40 -4.70
N HIS A 101 -7.67 -14.37 -3.79
CA HIS A 101 -6.61 -15.18 -3.21
C HIS A 101 -5.82 -15.93 -4.29
N THR A 102 -6.51 -16.66 -5.19
CA THR A 102 -5.87 -17.35 -6.31
C THR A 102 -5.08 -16.40 -7.21
N LEU A 103 -5.62 -15.21 -7.54
CA LEU A 103 -4.89 -14.21 -8.32
C LEU A 103 -3.58 -13.76 -7.64
N HIS A 104 -3.60 -13.58 -6.31
CA HIS A 104 -2.43 -13.15 -5.56
C HIS A 104 -1.37 -14.26 -5.49
N THR A 105 -1.80 -15.51 -5.26
CA THR A 105 -0.92 -16.69 -5.21
C THR A 105 -0.28 -16.96 -6.58
N ASP A 106 -1.07 -17.03 -7.65
CA ASP A 106 -0.59 -17.39 -8.98
C ASP A 106 0.34 -16.31 -9.57
N LEU A 107 0.02 -15.03 -9.34
CA LEU A 107 0.85 -13.91 -9.83
C LEU A 107 2.03 -13.57 -8.91
N GLN A 108 2.13 -14.23 -7.74
CA GLN A 108 3.13 -13.95 -6.72
C GLN A 108 3.19 -12.45 -6.36
N VAL A 109 2.03 -11.82 -6.25
CA VAL A 109 1.91 -10.41 -5.88
C VAL A 109 1.37 -10.35 -4.44
N PRO A 110 2.14 -9.78 -3.49
CA PRO A 110 1.66 -9.69 -2.12
C PRO A 110 0.43 -8.77 -2.04
N THR A 111 -0.46 -9.08 -1.10
CA THR A 111 -1.56 -8.19 -0.75
C THR A 111 -1.02 -6.88 -0.17
N VAL A 112 -1.84 -5.83 -0.16
CA VAL A 112 -1.45 -4.54 0.46
C VAL A 112 -1.09 -4.75 1.93
N GLN A 113 -1.82 -5.62 2.63
CA GLN A 113 -1.57 -5.93 4.04
C GLN A 113 -0.23 -6.65 4.26
N GLU A 114 0.09 -7.65 3.43
CA GLU A 114 1.42 -8.29 3.46
C GLU A 114 2.54 -7.31 3.14
N ALA A 115 2.32 -6.41 2.17
CA ALA A 115 3.31 -5.39 1.83
C ALA A 115 3.55 -4.43 3.01
N ILE A 116 2.49 -4.03 3.73
CA ILE A 116 2.59 -3.19 4.93
C ILE A 116 3.44 -3.90 5.99
N ARG A 117 3.13 -5.16 6.31
CA ARG A 117 3.87 -5.96 7.28
C ARG A 117 5.35 -6.08 6.92
N LYS A 118 5.64 -6.50 5.68
CA LYS A 118 7.01 -6.64 5.20
C LYS A 118 7.80 -5.34 5.32
N LYS A 119 7.17 -4.21 4.99
CA LYS A 119 7.81 -2.90 5.08
C LYS A 119 8.03 -2.47 6.54
N ALA A 120 7.05 -2.70 7.41
CA ALA A 120 7.17 -2.43 8.84
C ALA A 120 8.32 -3.21 9.49
N ILE A 121 8.44 -4.52 9.21
CA ILE A 121 9.53 -5.37 9.70
C ILE A 121 10.88 -4.86 9.18
N THR A 122 10.97 -4.55 7.89
CA THR A 122 12.22 -4.07 7.28
C THR A 122 12.65 -2.73 7.90
N HIS A 123 11.70 -1.84 8.13
CA HIS A 123 11.95 -0.55 8.77
C HIS A 123 12.43 -0.75 10.21
N HIS A 124 11.73 -1.58 10.99
CA HIS A 124 12.08 -1.88 12.37
C HIS A 124 13.49 -2.45 12.50
N ASN A 125 13.82 -3.50 11.73
CA ASN A 125 15.15 -4.09 11.74
C ASN A 125 16.23 -3.08 11.32
N SER A 126 15.91 -2.16 10.39
CA SER A 126 16.82 -1.09 9.99
C SER A 126 17.02 -0.05 11.08
N THR A 127 16.01 0.21 11.92
CA THR A 127 16.10 1.12 13.06
C THR A 127 16.91 0.50 14.20
N GLU A 128 16.67 -0.79 14.51
CA GLU A 128 17.38 -1.52 15.56
C GLU A 128 18.88 -1.66 15.28
N ASN A 129 19.25 -1.93 14.04
CA ASN A 129 20.66 -2.10 13.66
C ASN A 129 21.37 -0.77 13.35
N HIS A 130 20.70 0.37 13.52
CA HIS A 130 21.28 1.66 13.14
C HIS A 130 22.30 2.12 14.20
N PRO A 131 23.50 2.58 13.82
CA PRO A 131 24.54 3.01 14.78
C PRO A 131 24.21 4.29 15.56
N ASN A 132 23.04 4.89 15.34
CA ASN A 132 22.68 6.19 15.94
C ASN A 132 21.83 5.94 17.17
N GLN A 133 22.35 6.30 18.34
CA GLN A 133 21.67 6.14 19.63
C GLN A 133 20.32 6.87 19.70
N LEU A 134 20.11 7.95 18.93
CA LEU A 134 18.81 8.64 18.86
C LEU A 134 17.70 7.77 18.27
N MET A 135 18.03 6.72 17.52
CA MET A 135 17.05 5.79 16.94
C MET A 135 16.41 4.89 17.99
N GLU A 136 17.08 4.65 19.12
CA GLU A 136 16.53 3.83 20.22
C GLU A 136 15.24 4.44 20.78
N GLN A 137 15.16 5.77 20.83
CA GLN A 137 13.96 6.50 21.27
C GLN A 137 12.72 6.23 20.38
N LEU A 138 12.92 5.85 19.12
CA LEU A 138 11.83 5.53 18.20
C LEU A 138 11.27 4.11 18.40
N LEU A 139 12.04 3.23 19.04
CA LEU A 139 11.63 1.86 19.38
C LEU A 139 10.81 1.82 20.67
N GLU A 140 10.95 2.82 21.54
CA GLU A 140 10.21 2.89 22.78
C GLU A 140 8.69 2.98 22.53
N PRO A 141 7.88 2.13 23.17
CA PRO A 141 6.44 2.20 23.02
C PRO A 141 5.92 3.51 23.62
N VAL A 142 5.17 4.28 22.84
CA VAL A 142 4.55 5.53 23.30
C VAL A 142 3.65 5.24 24.52
N SER A 143 4.09 5.68 25.70
CA SER A 143 3.32 5.63 26.94
C SER A 143 2.24 6.73 26.91
N ASN A 144 1.07 6.45 27.50
CA ASN A 144 -0.10 7.36 27.51
C ASN A 144 -0.72 7.65 26.13
N LYS A 145 -1.31 6.62 25.52
CA LYS A 145 -2.07 6.75 24.27
C LYS A 145 -3.42 7.42 24.51
N ARG A 146 -3.58 8.69 24.08
CA ARG A 146 -4.88 9.38 24.06
C ARG A 146 -5.86 8.79 23.03
N LEU A 147 -5.36 8.26 21.91
CA LEU A 147 -6.16 7.70 20.82
C LEU A 147 -5.92 6.19 20.68
N LYS A 148 -6.99 5.39 20.63
CA LYS A 148 -6.97 3.96 20.30
C LYS A 148 -6.71 3.76 18.81
N LYS A 149 -5.47 3.94 18.38
CA LYS A 149 -5.02 3.74 16.99
C LYS A 149 -3.90 2.74 16.94
N LEU A 150 -3.81 2.09 15.78
CA LEU A 150 -2.67 1.26 15.46
C LEU A 150 -1.43 2.16 15.30
N TRP A 151 -0.36 1.85 16.03
CA TRP A 151 0.92 2.52 15.89
C TRP A 151 1.88 1.71 15.02
N PRO A 152 2.92 2.32 14.42
CA PRO A 152 3.86 1.61 13.57
C PRO A 152 4.51 0.39 14.25
N SER A 153 4.79 0.46 15.55
CA SER A 153 5.31 -0.67 16.33
C SER A 153 4.32 -1.83 16.46
N GLU A 154 3.02 -1.57 16.43
CA GLU A 154 1.97 -2.58 16.51
C GLU A 154 1.73 -3.30 15.17
N LEU A 155 2.24 -2.76 14.05
CA LEU A 155 2.19 -3.44 12.74
C LEU A 155 3.02 -4.73 12.71
N LEU A 156 3.98 -4.88 13.63
CA LEU A 156 4.82 -6.06 13.76
C LEU A 156 4.05 -7.28 14.29
N LEU A 157 3.00 -7.04 15.09
CA LEU A 157 2.22 -8.07 15.78
C LEU A 157 0.93 -8.46 15.05
N SER A 158 0.55 -7.73 14.00
CA SER A 158 -0.76 -7.78 13.36
C SER A 158 -0.83 -8.66 12.13
#